data_AF-A0A3D3TLZ2-F1
#
_entry.id   AF-A0A3D3TLZ2-F1
#
_cell.length_a   1.000
_cell.length_b   1.000
_cell.length_c   1.000
_cell.angle_alpha   90.00
_cell.angle_beta   90.00
_cell.angle_gamma   90.00
#
_symmetry.space_group_name_H-M   'P 1'
#
loop_
_entity.id
_entity.type
_entity.pdbx_description
1 polymer ?
#
loop_
_entity_poly.entity_id
_entity_poly.type
_entity_poly.pdbx_seq_one_letter_code
_entity_poly.pdbx_strand_id
1 'polypeptide(L)'
;MKRILLVNPWIEDVSAYDYWLKPLGLLYIASALKHLGIEPVLIDCLDRYDLELASFGARRGDRHFGTGKFLEEEIAKPHSIASIPRKFKRFGFPEEVLRRKLRGSGSVDGVFVTSMMTYWHYGVSDTIRVIREEKSGIPILLGGVYATLLPDHARQYSGADFVCPGTGMKPLEKALAYLGIDSTLQFDWFEDLDPDYSIYESPRYAVVITSLGCPFRCTYCASSFLWNGFFSRDSVRTAEYIEFLIETKHLSDVVFFDDAILVGNGFKELMREIQNRRIGTRFHLPNGVHARFLDMETAGLMFENNFKTIKIGLETSDPALQNATGGKVSSRDFYQAIQNLSEAGFTSREVSAYIMMNLPGQSEKDILNSLEVCEELGVNPSVNEFTPIPGTAQWKDLVDRGMF
;
A
#
# COMPACT_ATOMS: atom_id res chain seq x y z
N MET A 1 21.35 24.20 -1.20
CA MET A 1 20.29 23.44 -0.48
C MET A 1 20.54 21.97 -0.77
N LYS A 2 20.47 21.09 0.22
CA LYS A 2 20.62 19.66 -0.04
C LYS A 2 19.38 19.14 -0.77
N ARG A 3 19.54 18.15 -1.63
CA ARG A 3 18.47 17.59 -2.45
C ARG A 3 18.54 16.07 -2.47
N ILE A 4 17.42 15.42 -2.22
CA ILE A 4 17.32 13.95 -2.18
C ILE A 4 16.32 13.48 -3.23
N LEU A 5 16.76 12.53 -4.05
CA LEU A 5 15.90 11.86 -5.02
C LEU A 5 15.17 10.71 -4.35
N LEU A 6 13.84 10.76 -4.33
CA LEU A 6 12.95 9.72 -3.85
C LEU A 6 12.48 8.89 -5.06
N VAL A 7 12.66 7.57 -5.01
CA VAL A 7 12.30 6.69 -6.13
C VAL A 7 11.35 5.59 -5.68
N ASN A 8 10.16 5.58 -6.26
CA ASN A 8 9.29 4.39 -6.25
C ASN A 8 9.62 3.55 -7.49
N PRO A 9 10.18 2.34 -7.32
CA PRO A 9 10.76 1.60 -8.42
C PRO A 9 9.70 0.91 -9.28
N TRP A 10 10.15 0.33 -10.39
CA TRP A 10 9.33 -0.59 -11.17
C TRP A 10 8.83 -1.77 -10.35
N ILE A 11 7.70 -2.31 -10.81
CA ILE A 11 7.28 -3.67 -10.46
C ILE A 11 7.75 -4.58 -11.59
N GLU A 12 8.46 -5.65 -11.24
CA GLU A 12 8.74 -6.74 -12.17
C GLU A 12 8.08 -8.01 -11.64
N ASP A 13 7.06 -8.47 -12.36
CA ASP A 13 6.17 -9.55 -11.90
C ASP A 13 5.44 -10.20 -13.08
N VAL A 14 4.59 -11.19 -12.82
CA VAL A 14 3.69 -11.78 -13.80
C VAL A 14 2.43 -10.92 -14.03
N SER A 15 2.06 -10.09 -13.06
CA SER A 15 0.90 -9.21 -13.11
C SER A 15 1.03 -8.06 -12.12
N ALA A 16 0.68 -6.84 -12.55
CA ALA A 16 0.50 -5.69 -11.67
C ALA A 16 -0.65 -4.81 -12.16
N TYR A 17 -1.33 -4.16 -11.23
CA TYR A 17 -2.44 -3.27 -11.52
C TYR A 17 -2.43 -2.10 -10.54
N ASP A 18 -2.71 -0.91 -11.03
CA ASP A 18 -2.85 0.26 -10.17
C ASP A 18 -4.19 0.20 -9.44
N TYR A 19 -4.16 -0.35 -8.23
CA TYR A 19 -5.27 -0.32 -7.28
C TYR A 19 -5.07 0.80 -6.27
N TRP A 20 -4.84 2.02 -6.77
CA TRP A 20 -4.48 3.21 -6.00
C TRP A 20 -3.10 3.15 -5.33
N LEU A 21 -2.10 2.70 -6.07
CA LEU A 21 -0.73 2.56 -5.58
C LEU A 21 -0.06 3.93 -5.45
N LYS A 22 0.33 4.28 -4.22
CA LYS A 22 1.19 5.43 -3.92
C LYS A 22 2.29 5.03 -2.93
N PRO A 23 3.53 5.53 -3.09
CA PRO A 23 4.64 5.25 -2.20
C PRO A 23 4.50 6.08 -0.91
N LEU A 24 3.47 5.82 -0.12
CA LEU A 24 3.07 6.67 1.01
C LEU A 24 4.22 6.97 1.98
N GLY A 25 5.08 5.99 2.25
CA GLY A 25 6.29 6.19 3.05
C GLY A 25 7.24 7.24 2.47
N LEU A 26 7.41 7.29 1.14
CA LEU A 26 8.20 8.33 0.48
C LEU A 26 7.52 9.71 0.58
N LEU A 27 6.19 9.77 0.59
CA LEU A 27 5.46 11.04 0.72
C LEU A 27 5.59 11.63 2.13
N TYR A 28 5.56 10.78 3.16
CA TYR A 28 5.90 11.21 4.52
C TYR A 28 7.38 11.61 4.66
N ILE A 29 8.29 10.85 4.02
CA ILE A 29 9.72 11.20 3.98
C ILE A 29 9.92 12.56 3.28
N ALA A 30 9.20 12.85 2.20
CA ALA A 30 9.27 14.15 1.53
C ALA A 30 8.88 15.30 2.46
N SER A 31 7.80 15.13 3.21
CA SER A 31 7.36 16.08 4.24
C SER A 31 8.44 16.31 5.31
N ALA A 32 9.04 15.22 5.82
CA ALA A 32 10.12 15.29 6.79
C ALA A 32 11.39 15.95 6.24
N LEU A 33 11.77 15.66 4.99
CA LEU A 33 12.92 16.29 4.33
C LEU A 33 12.73 17.80 4.18
N LYS A 34 11.53 18.25 3.78
CA LYS A 34 11.22 19.68 3.70
C LYS A 34 11.32 20.36 5.06
N HIS A 35 10.86 19.71 6.13
CA HIS A 35 11.00 20.21 7.50
C HIS A 35 12.47 20.40 7.90
N LEU A 36 13.37 19.55 7.39
CA LEU A 36 14.83 19.66 7.57
C LEU A 36 15.52 20.63 6.61
N GLY A 37 14.77 21.35 5.75
CA GLY A 37 15.33 22.24 4.73
C GLY A 37 16.05 21.49 3.59
N ILE A 38 15.69 20.22 3.37
CA ILE A 38 16.19 19.37 2.29
C ILE A 38 15.11 19.27 1.22
N GLU A 39 15.47 19.49 -0.04
CA GLU A 39 14.54 19.43 -1.16
C GLU A 39 14.29 17.97 -1.59
N PRO A 40 13.06 17.43 -1.46
CA PRO A 40 12.72 16.12 -2.01
C PRO A 40 12.34 16.24 -3.48
N VAL A 41 12.79 15.28 -4.29
CA VAL A 41 12.36 15.15 -5.69
C VAL A 41 11.91 13.74 -5.96
N LEU A 42 10.70 13.58 -6.49
CA LEU A 42 10.09 12.28 -6.71
C LEU A 42 10.29 11.81 -8.16
N ILE A 43 10.69 10.56 -8.31
CA ILE A 43 10.47 9.77 -9.52
C ILE A 43 9.65 8.55 -9.12
N ASP A 44 8.38 8.55 -9.49
CA ASP A 44 7.49 7.42 -9.28
C ASP A 44 7.33 6.63 -10.56
N CYS A 45 8.06 5.52 -10.70
CA CYS A 45 7.98 4.66 -11.88
C CYS A 45 6.58 4.07 -12.10
N LEU A 46 5.70 4.11 -11.10
CA LEU A 46 4.32 3.63 -11.16
C LEU A 46 3.31 4.76 -11.38
N ASP A 47 3.74 6.01 -11.61
CA ASP A 47 2.81 7.09 -11.89
C ASP A 47 2.24 7.00 -13.31
N ARG A 48 1.05 6.38 -13.44
CA ARG A 48 0.35 6.26 -14.73
C ARG A 48 -0.07 7.59 -15.34
N TYR A 49 -0.04 8.67 -14.57
CA TYR A 49 -0.51 9.99 -14.99
C TYR A 49 0.62 10.94 -15.36
N ASP A 50 1.87 10.47 -15.31
CA ASP A 50 3.02 11.24 -15.76
C ASP A 50 2.86 11.65 -17.23
N LEU A 51 3.13 12.94 -17.51
CA LEU A 51 2.87 13.55 -18.81
C LEU A 51 3.75 12.95 -19.92
N GLU A 52 4.93 12.43 -19.61
CA GLU A 52 5.82 11.82 -20.61
C GLU A 52 5.24 10.52 -21.18
N LEU A 53 4.36 9.83 -20.44
CA LEU A 53 3.74 8.58 -20.88
C LEU A 53 2.76 8.77 -22.04
N ALA A 54 2.28 10.00 -22.28
CA ALA A 54 1.40 10.29 -23.41
C ALA A 54 2.02 9.90 -24.76
N SER A 55 3.34 10.01 -24.89
CA SER A 55 4.08 9.64 -26.11
C SER A 55 4.19 8.12 -26.36
N PHE A 56 3.93 7.29 -25.33
CA PHE A 56 4.03 5.83 -25.39
C PHE A 56 2.72 5.13 -25.74
N GLY A 57 1.75 5.89 -26.26
CA GLY A 57 0.43 5.35 -26.55
C GLY A 57 -0.26 4.80 -25.29
N ALA A 58 0.10 5.32 -24.10
CA ALA A 58 -0.54 5.00 -22.85
C ALA A 58 -2.02 5.38 -22.97
N ARG A 59 -2.84 4.41 -23.39
CA ARG A 59 -4.29 4.53 -23.27
C ARG A 59 -4.53 4.62 -21.77
N ARG A 60 -4.92 5.81 -21.31
CA ARG A 60 -5.46 6.07 -19.97
C ARG A 60 -6.80 5.36 -19.82
N GLY A 61 -6.82 4.05 -20.01
CA GLY A 61 -7.97 3.18 -19.86
C GLY A 61 -8.20 2.96 -18.38
N ASP A 62 -8.59 4.04 -17.70
CA ASP A 62 -9.05 3.96 -16.33
C ASP A 62 -10.32 3.10 -16.34
N ARG A 63 -10.39 2.14 -15.41
CA ARG A 63 -11.61 1.34 -15.24
C ARG A 63 -12.58 2.07 -14.34
N HIS A 64 -12.21 2.21 -13.07
CA HIS A 64 -13.06 2.82 -12.05
C HIS A 64 -12.21 3.71 -11.16
N PHE A 65 -12.69 4.92 -10.86
CA PHE A 65 -12.16 5.77 -9.78
C PHE A 65 -10.65 6.04 -9.86
N GLY A 66 -10.12 6.15 -11.08
CA GLY A 66 -8.68 6.36 -11.30
C GLY A 66 -7.80 5.12 -11.12
N THR A 67 -8.35 3.90 -11.10
CA THR A 67 -7.58 2.65 -11.17
C THR A 67 -7.36 2.19 -12.61
N GLY A 68 -6.28 1.46 -12.89
CA GLY A 68 -5.95 1.06 -14.25
C GLY A 68 -4.71 0.19 -14.42
N LYS A 69 -4.49 -0.26 -15.66
CA LYS A 69 -3.28 -1.02 -16.01
C LYS A 69 -2.09 -0.08 -16.14
N PHE A 70 -0.92 -0.53 -15.71
CA PHE A 70 0.34 0.13 -16.04
C PHE A 70 0.70 -0.09 -17.51
N LEU A 71 1.59 0.74 -18.04
CA LEU A 71 2.41 0.32 -19.17
C LEU A 71 3.20 -0.91 -18.75
N GLU A 72 3.36 -1.85 -19.67
CA GLU A 72 4.03 -3.12 -19.41
C GLU A 72 4.95 -3.48 -20.58
N GLU A 73 6.12 -4.01 -20.24
CA GLU A 73 7.11 -4.54 -21.19
C GLU A 73 7.44 -5.98 -20.78
N GLU A 74 7.40 -6.91 -21.74
CA GLU A 74 7.82 -8.29 -21.48
C GLU A 74 9.35 -8.35 -21.38
N ILE A 75 9.85 -8.89 -20.27
CA ILE A 75 11.29 -9.00 -19.97
C ILE A 75 11.69 -10.45 -19.76
N ALA A 76 13.01 -10.70 -19.74
CA ALA A 76 13.54 -12.02 -19.45
C ALA A 76 13.13 -12.47 -18.03
N LYS A 77 12.71 -13.73 -17.92
CA LYS A 77 12.27 -14.29 -16.64
C LYS A 77 13.46 -14.65 -15.76
N PRO A 78 13.42 -14.37 -14.44
CA PRO A 78 14.41 -14.86 -13.50
C PRO A 78 14.52 -16.40 -13.52
N HIS A 79 15.73 -16.92 -13.38
CA HIS A 79 15.99 -18.36 -13.42
C HIS A 79 15.18 -19.13 -12.36
N SER A 80 14.99 -18.55 -11.18
CA SER A 80 14.22 -19.09 -10.06
C SER A 80 12.76 -19.43 -10.41
N ILE A 81 12.18 -18.73 -11.37
CA ILE A 81 10.78 -18.91 -11.80
C ILE A 81 10.65 -19.27 -13.28
N ALA A 82 11.75 -19.65 -13.94
CA ALA A 82 11.83 -19.96 -15.38
C ALA A 82 10.72 -20.92 -15.84
N SER A 83 10.40 -21.92 -15.01
CA SER A 83 9.43 -22.99 -15.27
C SER A 83 7.96 -22.56 -15.22
N ILE A 84 7.62 -21.42 -14.62
CA ILE A 84 6.23 -20.97 -14.50
C ILE A 84 5.72 -20.53 -15.87
N PRO A 85 4.62 -21.06 -16.42
CA PRO A 85 4.15 -20.78 -17.79
C PRO A 85 3.40 -19.44 -17.91
N ARG A 86 3.98 -18.38 -17.32
CA ARG A 86 3.50 -17.00 -17.38
C ARG A 86 4.59 -16.11 -17.96
N LYS A 87 4.17 -15.04 -18.65
CA LYS A 87 5.07 -13.97 -19.08
C LYS A 87 5.52 -13.18 -17.85
N PHE A 88 6.78 -12.79 -17.84
CA PHE A 88 7.33 -11.92 -16.80
C PHE A 88 7.49 -10.53 -17.41
N LYS A 89 7.05 -9.50 -16.70
CA LYS A 89 6.95 -8.15 -17.25
C LYS A 89 7.46 -7.13 -16.26
N ARG A 90 7.99 -6.04 -16.81
CA ARG A 90 8.22 -4.79 -16.11
C ARG A 90 6.99 -3.91 -16.26
N PHE A 91 6.47 -3.39 -15.15
CA PHE A 91 5.32 -2.51 -15.09
C PHE A 91 5.73 -1.12 -14.63
N GLY A 92 5.17 -0.09 -15.28
CA GLY A 92 5.44 1.31 -14.99
C GLY A 92 6.11 2.02 -16.16
N PHE A 93 6.99 2.96 -15.87
CA PHE A 93 7.70 3.74 -16.89
C PHE A 93 8.49 2.86 -17.86
N PRO A 94 8.48 3.15 -19.17
CA PRO A 94 9.53 2.67 -20.07
C PRO A 94 10.92 3.07 -19.56
N GLU A 95 11.94 2.25 -19.81
CA GLU A 95 13.31 2.51 -19.32
C GLU A 95 13.85 3.87 -19.78
N GLU A 96 13.54 4.28 -21.01
CA GLU A 96 13.96 5.58 -21.54
C GLU A 96 13.34 6.77 -20.79
N VAL A 97 12.11 6.63 -20.27
CA VAL A 97 11.44 7.66 -19.46
C VAL A 97 12.16 7.79 -18.12
N LEU A 98 12.45 6.66 -17.45
CA LEU A 98 13.22 6.69 -16.20
C LEU A 98 14.58 7.36 -16.41
N ARG A 99 15.33 6.98 -17.45
CA ARG A 99 16.64 7.57 -17.75
C ARG A 99 16.56 9.08 -18.01
N ARG A 100 15.57 9.54 -18.79
CA ARG A 100 15.37 10.99 -19.02
C ARG A 100 15.08 11.73 -17.72
N LYS A 101 14.20 11.21 -16.87
CA LYS A 101 13.88 11.82 -15.56
C LYS A 101 15.08 11.83 -14.63
N LEU A 102 15.88 10.76 -14.61
CA LEU A 102 17.13 10.72 -13.85
C LEU A 102 18.10 11.81 -14.33
N ARG A 103 18.32 11.96 -15.64
CA ARG A 103 19.16 13.05 -16.18
C ARG A 103 18.59 14.43 -15.85
N GLY A 104 17.27 14.59 -15.93
CA GLY A 104 16.56 15.84 -15.64
C GLY A 104 16.46 16.20 -14.14
N SER A 105 16.71 15.24 -13.24
CA SER A 105 16.63 15.47 -11.79
C SER A 105 17.76 16.31 -11.21
N GLY A 106 18.65 16.88 -12.02
CA GLY A 106 19.74 17.75 -11.56
C GLY A 106 20.74 17.07 -10.61
N SER A 107 21.52 17.88 -9.87
CA SER A 107 22.41 17.35 -8.82
C SER A 107 21.61 16.98 -7.58
N VAL A 108 21.92 15.82 -7.00
CA VAL A 108 21.30 15.31 -5.77
C VAL A 108 22.39 14.74 -4.86
N ASP A 109 22.17 14.79 -3.55
CA ASP A 109 23.13 14.33 -2.53
C ASP A 109 22.96 12.86 -2.16
N GLY A 110 21.82 12.25 -2.53
CA GLY A 110 21.50 10.85 -2.29
C GLY A 110 20.20 10.43 -2.98
N VAL A 111 20.04 9.12 -3.15
CA VAL A 111 18.83 8.51 -3.72
C VAL A 111 18.20 7.57 -2.70
N PHE A 112 16.94 7.80 -2.33
CA PHE A 112 16.16 6.94 -1.45
C PHE A 112 15.14 6.14 -2.26
N VAL A 113 15.32 4.83 -2.28
CA VAL A 113 14.44 3.88 -2.97
C VAL A 113 13.55 3.18 -1.96
N THR A 114 12.29 2.96 -2.29
CA THR A 114 11.35 2.18 -1.47
C THR A 114 10.98 0.85 -2.13
N SER A 115 10.33 -0.04 -1.39
CA SER A 115 9.60 -1.17 -1.97
C SER A 115 8.47 -1.61 -1.04
N MET A 116 7.28 -1.80 -1.60
CA MET A 116 6.07 -2.16 -0.86
C MET A 116 5.91 -3.67 -0.65
N MET A 117 6.44 -4.51 -1.54
CA MET A 117 6.31 -5.98 -1.46
C MET A 117 7.67 -6.65 -1.61
N THR A 118 7.90 -7.73 -0.87
CA THR A 118 9.18 -8.48 -0.88
C THR A 118 9.48 -9.09 -2.24
N TYR A 119 8.46 -9.59 -2.95
CA TYR A 119 8.61 -10.26 -4.24
C TYR A 119 8.82 -9.30 -5.43
N TRP A 120 8.66 -7.98 -5.24
CA TRP A 120 9.00 -6.97 -6.25
C TRP A 120 10.49 -6.60 -6.28
N HIS A 121 11.33 -7.35 -5.56
CA HIS A 121 12.76 -7.06 -5.46
C HIS A 121 13.52 -7.07 -6.81
N TYR A 122 13.02 -7.78 -7.83
CA TYR A 122 13.61 -7.72 -9.18
C TYR A 122 13.53 -6.30 -9.75
N GLY A 123 12.33 -5.70 -9.75
CA GLY A 123 12.12 -4.32 -10.20
C GLY A 123 12.88 -3.29 -9.37
N VAL A 124 13.05 -3.52 -8.06
CA VAL A 124 13.92 -2.70 -7.20
C VAL A 124 15.36 -2.74 -7.70
N SER A 125 15.90 -3.94 -7.93
CA SER A 125 17.31 -4.15 -8.30
C SER A 125 17.61 -3.57 -9.67
N ASP A 126 16.71 -3.78 -10.63
CA ASP A 126 16.83 -3.24 -11.99
C ASP A 126 16.68 -1.72 -12.03
N THR A 127 15.78 -1.15 -11.21
CA THR A 127 15.68 0.30 -11.03
C THR A 127 16.98 0.88 -10.47
N ILE A 128 17.54 0.27 -9.42
CA ILE A 128 18.80 0.70 -8.80
C ILE A 128 19.97 0.63 -9.79
N ARG A 129 20.02 -0.41 -10.63
CA ARG A 129 21.02 -0.53 -11.70
C ARG A 129 20.95 0.68 -12.63
N VAL A 130 19.77 1.03 -13.15
CA VAL A 130 19.59 2.19 -14.04
C VAL A 130 19.94 3.51 -13.33
N ILE A 131 19.55 3.67 -12.05
CA ILE A 131 19.92 4.85 -11.26
C ILE A 131 21.45 4.98 -11.20
N ARG A 132 22.17 3.90 -10.89
CA ARG A 132 23.63 3.94 -10.76
C ARG A 132 24.33 4.25 -12.08
N GLU A 133 23.79 3.79 -13.21
CA GLU A 133 24.30 4.13 -14.54
C GLU A 133 24.14 5.64 -14.85
N GLU A 134 23.02 6.26 -14.45
CA GLU A 134 22.73 7.68 -14.74
C GLU A 134 23.23 8.65 -13.65
N LYS A 135 23.45 8.17 -12.42
CA LYS A 135 23.86 8.94 -11.23
C LYS A 135 25.09 8.33 -10.57
N SER A 136 26.17 8.17 -11.34
CA SER A 136 27.41 7.58 -10.85
C SER A 136 27.97 8.32 -9.62
N GLY A 137 28.35 7.55 -8.59
CA GLY A 137 28.94 8.07 -7.35
C GLY A 137 27.95 8.64 -6.33
N ILE A 138 26.66 8.72 -6.65
CA ILE A 138 25.64 9.15 -5.69
C ILE A 138 25.20 7.95 -4.85
N PRO A 139 25.21 8.04 -3.51
CA PRO A 139 24.74 6.94 -2.66
C PRO A 139 23.26 6.61 -2.86
N ILE A 140 22.96 5.32 -2.97
CA ILE A 140 21.62 4.77 -3.13
C ILE A 140 21.24 3.98 -1.87
N LEU A 141 20.17 4.39 -1.21
CA LEU A 141 19.69 3.83 0.05
C LEU A 141 18.31 3.22 -0.14
N LEU A 142 18.10 2.02 0.40
CA LEU A 142 16.87 1.26 0.23
C LEU A 142 16.12 1.11 1.56
N GLY A 143 14.86 1.55 1.58
CA GLY A 143 13.92 1.34 2.68
C GLY A 143 12.63 0.65 2.23
N GLY A 144 11.60 0.71 3.07
CA GLY A 144 10.28 0.12 2.79
C GLY A 144 10.10 -1.31 3.30
N VAL A 145 8.96 -1.91 2.99
CA VAL A 145 8.54 -3.23 3.49
C VAL A 145 9.53 -4.33 3.12
N TYR A 146 10.02 -4.36 1.89
CA TYR A 146 11.02 -5.34 1.47
C TYR A 146 12.31 -5.26 2.30
N ALA A 147 12.86 -4.05 2.46
CA ALA A 147 14.07 -3.82 3.25
C ALA A 147 13.88 -4.19 4.73
N THR A 148 12.64 -4.07 5.24
CA THR A 148 12.30 -4.37 6.63
C THR A 148 12.05 -5.85 6.89
N LEU A 149 11.34 -6.54 5.99
CA LEU A 149 11.01 -7.96 6.16
C LEU A 149 12.16 -8.88 5.75
N LEU A 150 12.98 -8.49 4.78
CA LEU A 150 14.09 -9.28 4.24
C LEU A 150 15.38 -8.44 4.12
N PRO A 151 15.92 -7.89 5.23
CA PRO A 151 17.06 -6.97 5.18
C PRO A 151 18.33 -7.61 4.61
N ASP A 152 18.62 -8.87 4.94
CA ASP A 152 19.83 -9.55 4.47
C ASP A 152 19.78 -9.82 2.96
N HIS A 153 18.63 -10.29 2.48
CA HIS A 153 18.38 -10.44 1.05
C HIS A 153 18.46 -9.09 0.32
N ALA A 154 17.89 -8.03 0.88
CA ALA A 154 17.99 -6.69 0.32
C ALA A 154 19.45 -6.20 0.22
N ARG A 155 20.27 -6.40 1.25
CA ARG A 155 21.71 -6.03 1.22
C ARG A 155 22.48 -6.79 0.15
N GLN A 156 22.17 -8.07 -0.03
CA GLN A 156 22.88 -8.92 -0.96
C GLN A 156 22.48 -8.69 -2.42
N TYR A 157 21.19 -8.46 -2.69
CA TYR A 157 20.66 -8.55 -4.05
C TYR A 157 20.13 -7.24 -4.63
N SER A 158 19.78 -6.22 -3.82
CA SER A 158 19.21 -4.98 -4.36
C SER A 158 20.21 -4.11 -5.11
N GLY A 159 21.50 -4.24 -4.78
CA GLY A 159 22.55 -3.34 -5.23
C GLY A 159 22.49 -1.95 -4.56
N ALA A 160 21.67 -1.70 -3.55
CA ALA A 160 21.76 -0.48 -2.77
C ALA A 160 23.10 -0.39 -2.01
N ASP A 161 23.63 0.81 -1.83
CA ASP A 161 24.85 1.03 -1.02
C ASP A 161 24.56 0.86 0.47
N PHE A 162 23.31 1.16 0.89
CA PHE A 162 22.87 0.97 2.26
C PHE A 162 21.40 0.56 2.34
N VAL A 163 21.08 -0.35 3.26
CA VAL A 163 19.71 -0.84 3.49
C VAL A 163 19.24 -0.38 4.87
N CYS A 164 18.09 0.29 4.91
CA CYS A 164 17.50 0.91 6.07
C CYS A 164 16.25 0.14 6.55
N PRO A 165 16.38 -1.00 7.26
CA PRO A 165 15.22 -1.69 7.82
C PRO A 165 14.57 -0.89 8.95
N GLY A 166 13.24 -0.96 8.99
CA GLY A 166 12.38 -0.37 10.02
C GLY A 166 11.11 0.26 9.46
N THR A 167 10.33 0.84 10.35
CA THR A 167 9.09 1.58 10.04
C THR A 167 9.12 2.96 10.68
N GLY A 168 8.16 3.82 10.31
CA GLY A 168 8.15 5.23 10.68
C GLY A 168 9.38 5.99 10.15
N MET A 169 9.95 6.87 10.97
CA MET A 169 11.09 7.72 10.57
C MET A 169 12.48 7.11 10.86
N LYS A 170 12.56 5.98 11.56
CA LYS A 170 13.86 5.33 11.87
C LYS A 170 14.68 4.99 10.60
N PRO A 171 14.10 4.49 9.50
CA PRO A 171 14.84 4.29 8.25
C PRO A 171 15.39 5.58 7.66
N LEU A 172 14.66 6.69 7.78
CA LEU A 172 15.08 8.01 7.28
C LEU A 172 16.27 8.53 8.07
N GLU A 173 16.23 8.46 9.40
CA GLU A 173 17.36 8.87 10.27
C GLU A 173 18.64 8.10 9.92
N LYS A 174 18.54 6.78 9.72
CA LYS A 174 19.67 5.95 9.28
C LYS A 174 20.18 6.37 7.90
N ALA A 175 19.28 6.68 6.98
CA ALA A 175 19.64 7.09 5.62
C ALA A 175 20.37 8.44 5.62
N LEU A 176 19.87 9.41 6.38
CA LEU A 176 20.47 10.73 6.52
C LEU A 176 21.82 10.66 7.25
N ALA A 177 21.92 9.85 8.31
CA ALA A 177 23.18 9.61 9.01
C ALA A 177 24.26 9.01 8.09
N TYR A 178 23.90 8.07 7.21
CA TYR A 178 24.81 7.52 6.20
C TYR A 178 25.33 8.59 5.24
N LEU A 179 24.50 9.58 4.89
CA LEU A 179 24.87 10.73 4.08
C LEU A 179 25.62 11.84 4.87
N GLY A 180 25.93 11.62 6.15
CA GLY A 180 26.55 12.62 7.01
C GLY A 180 25.65 13.83 7.27
N ILE A 181 24.33 13.63 7.26
CA ILE A 181 23.33 14.65 7.55
C ILE A 181 22.81 14.42 8.96
N ASP A 182 23.05 15.37 9.87
CA ASP A 182 22.41 15.36 11.18
C ASP A 182 20.91 15.62 11.02
N SER A 183 20.10 14.70 11.54
CA SER A 183 18.66 14.66 11.30
C SER A 183 17.92 14.20 12.54
N THR A 184 18.17 14.85 13.67
CA THR A 184 17.43 14.56 14.89
C THR A 184 15.97 15.03 14.74
N LEU A 185 15.04 14.10 14.52
CA LEU A 185 13.61 14.38 14.38
C LEU A 185 12.96 14.34 15.78
N GLN A 186 12.53 15.49 16.29
CA GLN A 186 11.88 15.60 17.61
C GLN A 186 10.41 15.98 17.48
N PHE A 187 9.67 15.22 16.67
CA PHE A 187 8.23 15.39 16.49
C PHE A 187 7.58 14.03 16.30
N ASP A 188 6.28 13.94 16.60
CA ASP A 188 5.52 12.74 16.31
C ASP A 188 5.17 12.79 14.82
N TRP A 189 5.98 12.16 13.97
CA TRP A 189 5.80 12.25 12.52
C TRP A 189 4.41 11.83 12.04
N PHE A 190 3.72 10.95 12.76
CA PHE A 190 2.42 10.45 12.34
C PHE A 190 1.31 11.44 12.67
N GLU A 191 1.39 12.12 13.81
CA GLU A 191 0.50 13.24 14.10
C GLU A 191 0.90 14.48 13.29
N ASP A 192 2.18 14.83 13.32
CA ASP A 192 2.74 16.13 12.94
C ASP A 192 3.00 16.34 11.45
N LEU A 193 3.09 15.27 10.66
CA LEU A 193 3.29 15.39 9.22
C LEU A 193 2.11 14.82 8.45
N ASP A 194 1.93 15.39 7.26
CA ASP A 194 1.04 14.87 6.22
C ASP A 194 1.87 14.33 5.04
N PRO A 195 1.35 13.35 4.28
CA PRO A 195 2.01 12.90 3.08
C PRO A 195 2.10 14.04 2.05
N ASP A 196 3.27 14.27 1.50
CA ASP A 196 3.47 15.42 0.63
C ASP A 196 3.03 15.13 -0.81
N TYR A 197 1.82 15.54 -1.19
CA TYR A 197 1.34 15.48 -2.57
C TYR A 197 1.80 16.67 -3.42
N SER A 198 2.52 17.64 -2.85
CA SER A 198 3.06 18.77 -3.63
C SER A 198 4.15 18.33 -4.60
N ILE A 199 4.82 17.20 -4.34
CA ILE A 199 5.85 16.62 -5.20
C ILE A 199 5.29 15.79 -6.37
N TYR A 200 3.96 15.63 -6.45
CA TYR A 200 3.27 15.16 -7.66
C TYR A 200 2.75 16.35 -8.47
N GLU A 201 2.93 16.27 -9.79
CA GLU A 201 2.43 17.27 -10.73
C GLU A 201 0.90 17.19 -10.87
N SER A 202 0.35 16.00 -11.16
CA SER A 202 -1.09 15.83 -11.39
C SER A 202 -1.61 14.50 -10.83
N PRO A 203 -1.68 14.34 -9.49
CA PRO A 203 -2.27 13.14 -8.89
C PRO A 203 -3.77 13.08 -9.21
N ARG A 204 -4.31 11.87 -9.41
CA ARG A 204 -5.75 11.65 -9.69
C ARG A 204 -6.55 11.19 -8.47
N TYR A 205 -5.86 10.72 -7.45
CA TYR A 205 -6.40 10.27 -6.19
C TYR A 205 -5.36 10.47 -5.09
N ALA A 206 -5.81 10.54 -3.85
CA ALA A 206 -4.94 10.54 -2.68
C ALA A 206 -5.08 9.23 -1.91
N VAL A 207 -3.95 8.77 -1.37
CA VAL A 207 -3.88 7.72 -0.38
C VAL A 207 -3.59 8.40 0.95
N VAL A 208 -4.45 8.15 1.93
CA VAL A 208 -4.33 8.66 3.29
C VAL A 208 -4.35 7.47 4.23
N ILE A 209 -3.68 7.61 5.36
CA ILE A 209 -3.77 6.65 6.47
C ILE A 209 -4.17 7.42 7.72
N THR A 210 -5.02 6.82 8.52
CA THR A 210 -5.58 7.41 9.75
C THR A 210 -5.17 6.63 10.99
N SER A 211 -4.54 5.49 10.78
CA SER A 211 -4.02 4.60 11.80
C SER A 211 -2.84 3.79 11.26
N LEU A 212 -2.00 3.32 12.18
CA LEU A 212 -0.85 2.45 11.92
C LEU A 212 -0.98 1.16 12.72
N GLY A 213 -0.68 0.05 12.05
CA GLY A 213 -0.71 -1.27 12.66
C GLY A 213 -2.12 -1.81 12.90
N CYS A 214 -2.18 -2.97 13.54
CA CYS A 214 -3.41 -3.70 13.76
C CYS A 214 -3.36 -4.40 15.13
N PRO A 215 -4.42 -4.36 15.94
CA PRO A 215 -4.46 -5.05 17.24
C PRO A 215 -4.54 -6.57 17.09
N PHE A 216 -4.90 -7.08 15.91
CA PHE A 216 -4.94 -8.52 15.63
C PHE A 216 -3.58 -9.06 15.24
N ARG A 217 -3.33 -10.34 15.54
CA ARG A 217 -2.06 -11.03 15.29
C ARG A 217 -2.28 -12.21 14.35
N CYS A 218 -2.81 -11.94 13.17
CA CYS A 218 -3.10 -13.01 12.22
C CYS A 218 -1.83 -13.71 11.77
N THR A 219 -1.84 -15.04 11.71
CA THR A 219 -0.62 -15.86 11.51
C THR A 219 0.06 -15.59 10.17
N TYR A 220 -0.72 -15.19 9.16
CA TYR A 220 -0.29 -14.89 7.79
C TYR A 220 0.05 -13.43 7.53
N CYS A 221 -0.18 -12.50 8.48
CA CYS A 221 -0.10 -11.06 8.25
C CYS A 221 1.16 -10.44 8.89
N ALA A 222 1.84 -9.55 8.15
CA ALA A 222 3.04 -8.87 8.62
C ALA A 222 2.77 -7.59 9.42
N SER A 223 1.51 -7.14 9.56
CA SER A 223 1.18 -5.86 10.23
C SER A 223 1.80 -5.75 11.63
N SER A 224 1.66 -6.79 12.48
CA SER A 224 2.24 -6.79 13.83
C SER A 224 3.77 -6.88 13.89
N PHE A 225 4.42 -7.24 12.78
CA PHE A 225 5.88 -7.19 12.64
C PHE A 225 6.33 -5.78 12.22
N LEU A 226 5.58 -5.14 11.33
CA LEU A 226 5.85 -3.79 10.84
C LEU A 226 5.55 -2.72 11.91
N TRP A 227 4.48 -2.93 12.68
CA TRP A 227 4.00 -2.00 13.70
C TRP A 227 3.79 -2.73 15.03
N ASN A 228 4.49 -2.27 16.07
CA ASN A 228 4.35 -2.81 17.43
C ASN A 228 3.20 -2.12 18.18
N GLY A 229 1.98 -2.30 17.70
CA GLY A 229 0.79 -1.71 18.30
C GLY A 229 -0.20 -1.19 17.27
N PHE A 230 -1.20 -0.48 17.77
CA PHE A 230 -2.17 0.25 16.98
C PHE A 230 -2.12 1.71 17.42
N PHE A 231 -1.95 2.61 16.45
CA PHE A 231 -1.84 4.05 16.68
C PHE A 231 -2.87 4.74 15.78
N SER A 232 -3.64 5.68 16.33
CA SER A 232 -4.64 6.44 15.57
C SER A 232 -4.22 7.89 15.51
N ARG A 233 -4.51 8.50 14.36
CA ARG A 233 -4.30 9.91 14.09
C ARG A 233 -5.50 10.74 14.48
N ASP A 234 -5.28 11.99 14.86
CA ASP A 234 -6.37 12.93 15.12
C ASP A 234 -7.30 13.09 13.90
N SER A 235 -8.61 12.93 14.17
CA SER A 235 -9.66 12.95 13.15
C SER A 235 -9.88 14.33 12.54
N VAL A 236 -9.76 15.40 13.35
CA VAL A 236 -9.95 16.79 12.90
C VAL A 236 -8.83 17.17 11.94
N ARG A 237 -7.58 16.93 12.33
CA ARG A 237 -6.39 17.16 11.51
C ARG A 237 -6.42 16.36 10.22
N THR A 238 -6.83 15.10 10.29
CA THR A 238 -6.98 14.25 9.10
C THR A 238 -8.03 14.83 8.14
N ALA A 239 -9.17 15.30 8.64
CA ALA A 239 -10.20 15.94 7.82
C ALA A 239 -9.72 17.26 7.19
N GLU A 240 -8.98 18.09 7.94
CA GLU A 240 -8.32 19.32 7.44
C GLU A 240 -7.39 19.03 6.28
N TYR A 241 -6.57 17.99 6.43
CA TYR A 241 -5.64 17.60 5.39
C TYR A 241 -6.35 17.05 4.14
N ILE A 242 -7.39 16.25 4.31
CA ILE A 242 -8.20 15.75 3.19
C ILE A 242 -8.87 16.92 2.43
N GLU A 243 -9.46 17.88 3.16
CA GLU A 243 -10.03 19.11 2.60
C GLU A 243 -8.99 19.88 1.80
N PHE A 244 -7.83 20.14 2.39
CA PHE A 244 -6.70 20.80 1.73
C PHE A 244 -6.29 20.09 0.43
N LEU A 245 -6.17 18.76 0.43
CA LEU A 245 -5.83 18.00 -0.77
C LEU A 245 -6.89 18.14 -1.87
N ILE A 246 -8.17 18.06 -1.53
CA ILE A 246 -9.25 18.16 -2.50
C ILE A 246 -9.28 19.55 -3.12
N GLU A 247 -9.12 20.60 -2.32
CA GLU A 247 -9.13 21.99 -2.79
C GLU A 247 -7.90 22.31 -3.66
N THR A 248 -6.71 21.89 -3.24
CA THR A 248 -5.45 22.27 -3.91
C THR A 248 -5.06 21.35 -5.07
N LYS A 249 -5.49 20.09 -5.06
CA LYS A 249 -5.17 19.10 -6.09
C LYS A 249 -6.37 18.67 -6.92
N HIS A 250 -7.58 19.16 -6.61
CA HIS A 250 -8.81 18.86 -7.34
C HIS A 250 -9.09 17.36 -7.45
N LEU A 251 -8.84 16.63 -6.36
CA LEU A 251 -8.99 15.18 -6.29
C LEU A 251 -10.47 14.80 -6.11
N SER A 252 -10.87 13.69 -6.72
CA SER A 252 -12.24 13.15 -6.62
C SER A 252 -12.32 11.83 -5.86
N ASP A 253 -11.18 11.30 -5.42
CA ASP A 253 -11.05 9.98 -4.81
C ASP A 253 -9.99 10.03 -3.69
N VAL A 254 -10.39 9.61 -2.49
CA VAL A 254 -9.52 9.43 -1.32
C VAL A 254 -9.59 7.98 -0.88
N VAL A 255 -8.42 7.38 -0.68
CA VAL A 255 -8.28 5.94 -0.47
C VAL A 255 -7.58 5.72 0.85
N PHE A 256 -8.15 4.87 1.70
CA PHE A 256 -7.52 4.52 2.97
C PHE A 256 -6.88 3.14 2.90
N PHE A 257 -5.61 3.06 3.27
CA PHE A 257 -4.80 1.83 3.26
C PHE A 257 -4.35 1.39 4.66
N ASP A 258 -5.01 1.91 5.70
CA ASP A 258 -4.87 1.50 7.09
C ASP A 258 -5.02 -0.01 7.28
N ASP A 259 -4.15 -0.63 8.08
CA ASP A 259 -4.25 -2.05 8.42
C ASP A 259 -5.55 -2.39 9.19
N ALA A 260 -6.11 -1.43 9.94
CA ALA A 260 -7.28 -1.65 10.79
C ALA A 260 -8.12 -0.38 11.04
N ILE A 261 -8.52 0.33 9.97
CA ILE A 261 -9.19 1.65 10.08
C ILE A 261 -10.42 1.71 10.99
N LEU A 262 -11.21 0.64 11.08
CA LEU A 262 -12.45 0.63 11.87
C LEU A 262 -12.24 0.32 13.36
N VAL A 263 -11.00 0.14 13.81
CA VAL A 263 -10.70 -0.08 15.23
C VAL A 263 -10.83 1.25 15.98
N GLY A 264 -11.60 1.22 17.09
CA GLY A 264 -11.82 2.39 17.94
C GLY A 264 -12.85 3.37 17.35
N ASN A 265 -12.80 4.63 17.79
CA ASN A 265 -13.77 5.66 17.39
C ASN A 265 -13.27 6.59 16.28
N GLY A 266 -11.96 6.58 15.97
CA GLY A 266 -11.35 7.54 15.05
C GLY A 266 -12.00 7.58 13.67
N PHE A 267 -12.37 6.41 13.10
CA PHE A 267 -13.10 6.39 11.82
C PHE A 267 -14.44 7.14 11.89
N LYS A 268 -15.25 6.86 12.92
CA LYS A 268 -16.58 7.50 13.05
C LYS A 268 -16.44 9.00 13.30
N GLU A 269 -15.46 9.41 14.10
CA GLU A 269 -15.13 10.82 14.33
C GLU A 269 -14.70 11.50 13.03
N LEU A 270 -13.79 10.90 12.27
CA LEU A 270 -13.38 11.39 10.97
C LEU A 270 -14.56 11.55 10.01
N MET A 271 -15.45 10.57 9.92
CA MET A 271 -16.62 10.65 9.05
C MET A 271 -17.54 11.81 9.42
N ARG A 272 -17.72 12.10 10.72
CA ARG A 272 -18.49 13.26 11.16
C ARG A 272 -17.78 14.57 10.84
N GLU A 273 -16.46 14.62 10.98
CA GLU A 273 -15.67 15.80 10.58
C GLU A 273 -15.75 16.08 9.09
N ILE A 274 -15.70 15.04 8.24
CA ILE A 274 -15.87 15.15 6.79
C ILE A 274 -17.27 15.70 6.44
N GLN A 275 -18.32 15.25 7.12
CA GLN A 275 -19.69 15.77 6.97
C GLN A 275 -19.81 17.23 7.41
N ASN A 276 -19.25 17.57 8.57
CA ASN A 276 -19.28 18.92 9.14
C ASN A 276 -18.62 19.93 8.19
N ARG A 277 -17.51 19.53 7.57
CA ARG A 277 -16.77 20.31 6.56
C ARG A 277 -17.40 20.26 5.17
N ARG A 278 -18.38 19.39 4.94
CA ARG A 278 -19.07 19.17 3.65
C ARG A 278 -18.09 18.80 2.53
N ILE A 279 -17.11 17.97 2.85
CA ILE A 279 -16.10 17.52 1.89
C ILE A 279 -16.76 16.58 0.87
N GLY A 280 -16.92 17.06 -0.36
CA GLY A 280 -17.55 16.33 -1.45
C GLY A 280 -16.54 15.52 -2.27
N THR A 281 -16.29 14.26 -1.88
CA THR A 281 -15.42 13.33 -2.62
C THR A 281 -15.94 11.90 -2.58
N ARG A 282 -15.22 10.95 -3.18
CA ARG A 282 -15.47 9.50 -3.03
C ARG A 282 -14.41 8.90 -2.12
N PHE A 283 -14.84 7.99 -1.24
CA PHE A 283 -13.93 7.24 -0.37
C PHE A 283 -13.87 5.76 -0.72
N HIS A 284 -12.70 5.16 -0.48
CA HIS A 284 -12.41 3.79 -0.84
C HIS A 284 -11.65 3.05 0.28
N LEU A 285 -12.09 1.82 0.58
CA LEU A 285 -11.50 0.87 1.52
C LEU A 285 -11.09 -0.41 0.77
N PRO A 286 -9.98 -0.37 0.00
CA PRO A 286 -9.58 -1.44 -0.90
C PRO A 286 -8.92 -2.65 -0.23
N ASN A 287 -8.40 -2.51 0.99
CA ASN A 287 -7.48 -3.47 1.62
C ASN A 287 -8.14 -4.42 2.64
N GLY A 288 -9.47 -4.40 2.76
CA GLY A 288 -10.22 -5.32 3.60
C GLY A 288 -10.39 -4.82 5.03
N VAL A 289 -11.56 -4.27 5.36
CA VAL A 289 -11.90 -3.91 6.74
C VAL A 289 -12.36 -5.12 7.55
N HIS A 290 -12.24 -4.98 8.87
CA HIS A 290 -12.68 -6.00 9.82
C HIS A 290 -14.21 -5.98 9.95
N ALA A 291 -14.87 -7.08 9.55
CA ALA A 291 -16.34 -7.18 9.55
C ALA A 291 -16.97 -6.83 10.91
N ARG A 292 -16.34 -7.25 12.01
CA ARG A 292 -16.86 -7.04 13.37
C ARG A 292 -17.02 -5.58 13.82
N PHE A 293 -16.42 -4.63 13.11
CA PHE A 293 -16.54 -3.20 13.42
C PHE A 293 -17.50 -2.47 12.47
N LEU A 294 -18.11 -3.18 11.52
CA LEU A 294 -19.17 -2.66 10.66
C LEU A 294 -20.52 -2.78 11.36
N ASP A 295 -20.74 -1.96 12.39
CA ASP A 295 -22.07 -1.76 12.97
C ASP A 295 -22.95 -0.83 12.09
N MET A 296 -24.22 -0.67 12.46
CA MET A 296 -25.18 0.13 11.70
C MET A 296 -24.78 1.61 11.62
N GLU A 297 -24.15 2.16 12.66
CA GLU A 297 -23.68 3.54 12.66
C GLU A 297 -22.50 3.72 11.70
N THR A 298 -21.52 2.82 11.73
CA THR A 298 -20.40 2.80 10.79
C THR A 298 -20.90 2.70 9.36
N ALA A 299 -21.86 1.80 9.08
CA ALA A 299 -22.44 1.64 7.75
C ALA A 299 -23.19 2.90 7.28
N GLY A 300 -24.00 3.51 8.14
CA GLY A 300 -24.70 4.77 7.84
C GLY A 300 -23.72 5.90 7.51
N LEU A 301 -22.69 6.09 8.35
CA LEU A 301 -21.66 7.11 8.12
C LEU A 301 -20.92 6.89 6.79
N MET A 302 -20.59 5.64 6.44
CA MET A 302 -19.99 5.32 5.14
C MET A 302 -20.90 5.69 3.97
N PHE A 303 -22.20 5.40 4.08
CA PHE A 303 -23.17 5.67 3.01
C PHE A 303 -23.32 7.19 2.79
N GLU A 304 -23.51 7.93 3.87
CA GLU A 304 -23.66 9.38 3.87
C GLU A 304 -22.40 10.11 3.37
N ASN A 305 -21.21 9.55 3.63
CA ASN A 305 -19.93 10.08 3.14
C ASN A 305 -19.53 9.57 1.76
N ASN A 306 -20.43 8.92 1.00
CA ASN A 306 -20.19 8.55 -0.39
C ASN A 306 -19.02 7.56 -0.60
N PHE A 307 -18.91 6.54 0.27
CA PHE A 307 -18.01 5.41 0.02
C PHE A 307 -18.42 4.65 -1.23
N LYS A 308 -17.46 4.32 -2.09
CA LYS A 308 -17.67 3.59 -3.36
C LYS A 308 -16.96 2.25 -3.46
N THR A 309 -16.15 1.92 -2.47
CA THR A 309 -15.45 0.64 -2.41
C THR A 309 -15.30 0.24 -0.96
N ILE A 310 -15.90 -0.87 -0.57
CA ILE A 310 -15.82 -1.45 0.77
C ILE A 310 -15.47 -2.92 0.58
N LYS A 311 -14.21 -3.25 0.81
CA LYS A 311 -13.78 -4.65 0.88
C LYS A 311 -13.80 -5.12 2.32
N ILE A 312 -14.29 -6.32 2.57
CA ILE A 312 -14.41 -6.89 3.91
C ILE A 312 -13.62 -8.19 3.97
N GLY A 313 -12.73 -8.33 4.95
CA GLY A 313 -11.94 -9.55 5.13
C GLY A 313 -12.73 -10.67 5.79
N LEU A 314 -13.27 -11.61 5.01
CA LEU A 314 -13.81 -12.88 5.52
C LEU A 314 -12.71 -13.95 5.62
N GLU A 315 -11.84 -14.00 4.60
CA GLU A 315 -10.72 -14.92 4.40
C GLU A 315 -11.12 -16.39 4.25
N THR A 316 -11.87 -16.94 5.20
CA THR A 316 -12.32 -18.34 5.21
C THR A 316 -13.63 -18.42 5.99
N SER A 317 -14.49 -19.37 5.62
CA SER A 317 -15.74 -19.66 6.32
C SER A 317 -15.60 -20.68 7.45
N ASP A 318 -14.47 -21.39 7.50
CA ASP A 318 -14.17 -22.43 8.49
C ASP A 318 -13.88 -21.81 9.87
N PRO A 319 -14.74 -22.04 10.89
CA PRO A 319 -14.55 -21.45 12.21
C PRO A 319 -13.27 -21.90 12.91
N ALA A 320 -12.77 -23.11 12.65
CA ALA A 320 -11.52 -23.58 13.23
C ALA A 320 -10.33 -22.82 12.64
N LEU A 321 -10.31 -22.59 11.32
CA LEU A 321 -9.27 -21.80 10.66
C LEU A 321 -9.36 -20.31 11.03
N GLN A 322 -10.55 -19.74 11.13
CA GLN A 322 -10.74 -18.36 11.63
C GLN A 322 -10.10 -18.18 13.01
N ASN A 323 -10.35 -19.10 13.94
CA ASN A 323 -9.76 -19.06 15.27
C ASN A 323 -8.24 -19.28 15.22
N ALA A 324 -7.76 -20.28 14.47
CA ALA A 324 -6.34 -20.64 14.40
C ALA A 324 -5.48 -19.54 13.74
N THR A 325 -6.03 -18.80 12.77
CA THR A 325 -5.30 -17.79 12.00
C THR A 325 -5.41 -16.37 12.56
N GLY A 326 -6.04 -16.18 13.73
CA GLY A 326 -5.99 -14.92 14.49
C GLY A 326 -7.32 -14.45 15.09
N GLY A 327 -8.45 -15.12 14.81
CA GLY A 327 -9.75 -14.81 15.41
C GLY A 327 -10.27 -13.40 15.12
N LYS A 328 -9.80 -12.78 14.03
CA LYS A 328 -10.15 -11.38 13.68
C LYS A 328 -11.60 -11.22 13.21
N VAL A 329 -12.19 -12.29 12.70
CA VAL A 329 -13.53 -12.34 12.09
C VAL A 329 -14.18 -13.68 12.37
N SER A 330 -15.49 -13.68 12.50
CA SER A 330 -16.33 -14.88 12.44
C SER A 330 -17.33 -14.77 11.30
N SER A 331 -17.88 -15.89 10.83
CA SER A 331 -18.95 -15.85 9.81
C SER A 331 -20.14 -15.02 10.31
N ARG A 332 -20.49 -15.08 11.60
CA ARG A 332 -21.53 -14.23 12.20
C ARG A 332 -21.21 -12.74 12.09
N ASP A 333 -19.97 -12.34 12.39
CA ASP A 333 -19.53 -10.95 12.24
C ASP A 333 -19.70 -10.48 10.79
N PHE A 334 -19.38 -11.37 9.83
CA PHE A 334 -19.53 -11.10 8.41
C PHE A 334 -20.99 -10.97 7.98
N TYR A 335 -21.88 -11.89 8.37
CA TYR A 335 -23.32 -11.79 8.10
C TYR A 335 -23.90 -10.46 8.59
N GLN A 336 -23.58 -10.07 9.84
CA GLN A 336 -24.07 -8.82 10.41
C GLN A 336 -23.52 -7.60 9.67
N ALA A 337 -22.25 -7.61 9.28
CA ALA A 337 -21.64 -6.52 8.53
C ALA A 337 -22.33 -6.30 7.18
N ILE A 338 -22.61 -7.37 6.43
CA ILE A 338 -23.31 -7.27 5.15
C ILE A 338 -24.74 -6.78 5.33
N GLN A 339 -25.44 -7.27 6.35
CA GLN A 339 -26.79 -6.79 6.66
C GLN A 339 -26.78 -5.28 6.96
N ASN A 340 -25.88 -4.80 7.82
CA ASN A 340 -25.80 -3.39 8.18
C ASN A 340 -25.48 -2.50 6.96
N LEU A 341 -24.57 -2.95 6.09
CA LEU A 341 -24.25 -2.24 4.84
C LEU A 341 -25.44 -2.22 3.88
N SER A 342 -26.15 -3.34 3.74
CA SER A 342 -27.35 -3.42 2.90
C SER A 342 -28.47 -2.51 3.42
N GLU A 343 -28.70 -2.49 4.73
CA GLU A 343 -29.69 -1.62 5.37
C GLU A 343 -29.34 -0.14 5.23
N ALA A 344 -28.05 0.21 5.22
CA ALA A 344 -27.58 1.57 4.93
C ALA A 344 -27.76 1.97 3.45
N GLY A 345 -27.95 1.01 2.54
CA GLY A 345 -28.23 1.24 1.12
C GLY A 345 -27.10 0.83 0.16
N PHE A 346 -26.06 0.14 0.64
CA PHE A 346 -25.00 -0.37 -0.22
C PHE A 346 -25.44 -1.60 -1.03
N THR A 347 -24.81 -1.80 -2.18
CA THR A 347 -25.05 -2.95 -3.05
C THR A 347 -23.74 -3.69 -3.35
N SER A 348 -23.84 -4.80 -4.09
CA SER A 348 -22.69 -5.54 -4.62
C SER A 348 -21.76 -4.71 -5.51
N ARG A 349 -22.21 -3.53 -5.98
CA ARG A 349 -21.36 -2.61 -6.75
C ARG A 349 -20.28 -1.96 -5.90
N GLU A 350 -20.57 -1.70 -4.62
CA GLU A 350 -19.65 -1.06 -3.69
C GLU A 350 -18.98 -2.08 -2.75
N VAL A 351 -19.68 -3.17 -2.43
CA VAL A 351 -19.26 -4.13 -1.40
C VAL A 351 -18.72 -5.42 -2.01
N SER A 352 -17.56 -5.85 -1.54
CA SER A 352 -16.96 -7.14 -1.91
C SER A 352 -16.28 -7.81 -0.71
N ALA A 353 -16.15 -9.14 -0.78
CA ALA A 353 -15.56 -9.95 0.27
C ALA A 353 -14.19 -10.48 -0.15
N TYR A 354 -13.17 -10.30 0.68
CA TYR A 354 -11.91 -10.99 0.48
C TYR A 354 -11.99 -12.41 1.01
N ILE A 355 -11.73 -13.36 0.11
CA ILE A 355 -11.63 -14.80 0.38
C ILE A 355 -10.19 -15.21 0.10
N MET A 356 -9.59 -15.94 1.03
CA MET A 356 -8.24 -16.48 0.91
C MET A 356 -8.33 -17.94 0.46
N MET A 357 -7.50 -18.26 -0.52
CA MET A 357 -7.35 -19.61 -1.07
C MET A 357 -5.94 -20.13 -0.74
N ASN A 358 -5.80 -21.44 -0.56
CA ASN A 358 -4.53 -22.12 -0.27
C ASN A 358 -3.93 -21.80 1.11
N LEU A 359 -4.76 -21.45 2.10
CA LEU A 359 -4.31 -21.40 3.48
C LEU A 359 -3.82 -22.78 3.94
N PRO A 360 -2.72 -22.89 4.69
CA PRO A 360 -2.27 -24.19 5.21
C PRO A 360 -3.35 -24.87 6.07
N GLY A 361 -3.74 -26.09 5.68
CA GLY A 361 -4.83 -26.83 6.31
C GLY A 361 -6.24 -26.51 5.77
N GLN A 362 -6.36 -25.59 4.81
CA GLN A 362 -7.63 -25.28 4.15
C GLN A 362 -8.03 -26.36 3.16
N SER A 363 -9.30 -26.77 3.22
CA SER A 363 -9.88 -27.71 2.25
C SER A 363 -10.49 -26.96 1.07
N GLU A 364 -10.56 -27.59 -0.09
CA GLU A 364 -11.31 -27.06 -1.24
C GLU A 364 -12.77 -26.78 -0.88
N LYS A 365 -13.37 -27.63 -0.05
CA LYS A 365 -14.73 -27.45 0.46
C LYS A 365 -14.90 -26.14 1.24
N ASP A 366 -13.92 -25.72 2.04
CA ASP A 366 -14.00 -24.44 2.77
C ASP A 366 -14.02 -23.25 1.80
N ILE A 367 -13.22 -23.31 0.72
CA ILE A 367 -13.21 -22.26 -0.30
C ILE A 367 -14.57 -22.19 -0.97
N LEU A 368 -15.13 -23.32 -1.38
CA LEU A 368 -16.47 -23.38 -2.00
C LEU A 368 -17.56 -22.88 -1.05
N ASN A 369 -17.56 -23.30 0.22
CA ASN A 369 -18.48 -22.79 1.23
C ASN A 369 -18.36 -21.27 1.38
N SER A 370 -17.14 -20.73 1.36
CA SER A 370 -16.91 -19.28 1.46
C SER A 370 -17.49 -18.51 0.27
N LEU A 371 -17.48 -19.11 -0.92
CA LEU A 371 -18.11 -18.55 -2.13
C LEU A 371 -19.63 -18.63 -2.05
N GLU A 372 -20.18 -19.75 -1.57
CA GLU A 372 -21.63 -19.92 -1.34
C GLU A 372 -22.15 -18.87 -0.35
N VAL A 373 -21.43 -18.60 0.74
CA VAL A 373 -21.77 -17.53 1.69
C VAL A 373 -21.83 -16.15 1.01
N CYS A 374 -20.91 -15.86 0.09
CA CYS A 374 -20.94 -14.60 -0.66
C CYS A 374 -22.14 -14.53 -1.62
N GLU A 375 -22.47 -15.63 -2.29
CA GLU A 375 -23.61 -15.72 -3.21
C GLU A 375 -24.94 -15.53 -2.47
N GLU A 376 -25.13 -16.24 -1.34
CA GLU A 376 -26.32 -16.12 -0.49
C GLU A 376 -26.56 -14.68 -0.01
N LEU A 377 -25.48 -13.95 0.26
CA LEU A 377 -25.53 -12.56 0.73
C LEU A 377 -25.51 -11.53 -0.40
N GLY A 378 -25.41 -11.95 -1.65
CA GLY A 378 -25.36 -11.06 -2.80
C GLY A 378 -24.11 -10.16 -2.81
N VAL A 379 -22.97 -10.65 -2.33
CA VAL A 379 -21.69 -9.91 -2.27
C VAL A 379 -20.71 -10.49 -3.27
N ASN A 380 -19.94 -9.64 -3.94
CA ASN A 380 -18.94 -10.11 -4.90
C ASN A 380 -17.72 -10.70 -4.17
N PRO A 381 -17.35 -11.97 -4.38
CA PRO A 381 -16.14 -12.54 -3.83
C PRO A 381 -14.91 -12.05 -4.60
N SER A 382 -13.86 -11.70 -3.87
CA SER A 382 -12.51 -11.46 -4.37
C SER A 382 -11.60 -12.53 -3.80
N VAL A 383 -11.37 -13.57 -4.59
CA VAL A 383 -10.51 -14.69 -4.20
C VAL A 383 -9.05 -14.30 -4.40
N ASN A 384 -8.23 -14.46 -3.35
CA ASN A 384 -6.80 -14.19 -3.39
C ASN A 384 -6.02 -15.40 -2.89
N GLU A 385 -4.89 -15.67 -3.51
CA GLU A 385 -4.01 -16.76 -3.11
C GLU A 385 -3.20 -16.36 -1.87
N PHE A 386 -3.21 -17.24 -0.87
CA PHE A 386 -2.32 -17.15 0.27
C PHE A 386 -0.87 -17.13 -0.22
N THR A 387 -0.14 -16.11 0.20
CA THR A 387 1.30 -15.98 -0.03
C THR A 387 1.99 -15.95 1.33
N PRO A 388 2.93 -16.86 1.62
CA PRO A 388 3.59 -16.88 2.91
C PRO A 388 4.55 -15.69 3.02
N ILE A 389 4.16 -14.69 3.80
CA ILE A 389 4.96 -13.46 3.96
C ILE A 389 6.16 -13.75 4.88
N PRO A 390 7.40 -13.47 4.45
CA PRO A 390 8.59 -13.71 5.25
C PRO A 390 8.50 -13.12 6.66
N GLY A 391 8.92 -13.90 7.65
CA GLY A 391 8.92 -13.51 9.07
C GLY A 391 7.61 -13.70 9.81
N THR A 392 6.48 -13.93 9.12
CA THR A 392 5.19 -14.23 9.76
C THR A 392 5.18 -15.61 10.41
N ALA A 393 4.25 -15.84 11.36
CA ALA A 393 4.14 -17.12 12.05
C ALA A 393 3.85 -18.28 11.07
N GLN A 394 2.97 -18.04 10.10
CA GLN A 394 2.63 -19.03 9.08
C GLN A 394 3.82 -19.35 8.17
N TRP A 395 4.60 -18.34 7.79
CA TRP A 395 5.80 -18.56 6.98
C TRP A 395 6.85 -19.39 7.75
N LYS A 396 7.07 -19.11 9.04
CA LYS A 396 8.00 -19.89 9.88
C LYS A 396 7.58 -21.36 9.97
N ASP A 397 6.29 -21.63 10.23
CA ASP A 397 5.75 -23.01 10.27
C ASP A 397 6.01 -23.76 8.96
N LEU A 398 5.79 -23.11 7.81
CA LEU A 398 6.00 -23.74 6.50
C LEU A 398 7.47 -24.07 6.24
N VAL A 399 8.39 -23.16 6.61
CA VAL A 399 9.84 -23.40 6.50
C VAL A 399 10.28 -24.53 7.42
N ASP A 400 9.85 -24.52 8.69
CA ASP A 400 10.22 -25.54 9.67
C ASP A 400 9.74 -26.95 9.26
N ARG A 401 8.64 -27.03 8.51
CA ARG A 401 8.07 -28.28 7.97
C ARG A 401 8.66 -28.68 6.61
N GLY A 402 9.58 -27.90 6.04
CA GLY A 402 10.15 -28.15 4.72
C GLY A 402 9.15 -28.02 3.56
N MET A 403 8.10 -27.21 3.76
CA MET A 403 7.04 -26.95 2.78
C MET A 403 7.24 -25.64 2.01
N PHE A 404 8.28 -24.86 2.34
CA PHE A 404 8.65 -23.62 1.68
C PHE A 404 10.17 -23.50 1.55
#